data_AF-A0A955GDT0-F1
#
_entry.id   AF-A0A955GDT0-F1
#
_cell.length_a   1.000
_cell.length_b   1.000
_cell.length_c   1.000
_cell.angle_alpha   90.00
_cell.angle_beta   90.00
_cell.angle_gamma   90.00
#
_symmetry.space_group_name_H-M   'P 1'
#
loop_
_entity.id
_entity.type
_entity.pdbx_description
1 polymer ?
#
loop_
_entity_poly.entity_id
_entity_poly.type
_entity_poly.pdbx_seq_one_letter_code
_entity_poly.pdbx_strand_id
1 'polypeptide(L)' 'MKQKDIILIVVIMIIAGIFSFIVSGMIFGKPADRKTQVEVVEPISADFPQVDQRYFNKDSIDSTQLIQIGDQNNQKPF' A
#
# COMPACT_ATOMS: atom_id res chain seq x y z
N MET A 1 -8.69 -40.24 43.86
CA MET A 1 -7.26 -39.90 43.76
C MET A 1 -6.75 -39.54 45.14
N LYS A 2 -5.65 -40.15 45.58
CA LYS A 2 -5.00 -39.74 46.82
C LYS A 2 -4.37 -38.37 46.57
N GLN A 3 -4.20 -37.55 47.61
CA GLN A 3 -3.57 -36.21 47.47
C GLN A 3 -2.22 -36.26 46.75
N LYS A 4 -1.47 -37.36 46.93
CA LYS A 4 -0.21 -37.65 46.24
C LYS A 4 -0.37 -37.78 44.72
N ASP A 5 -1.46 -38.36 44.24
CA ASP A 5 -1.72 -38.55 42.81
C ASP A 5 -2.02 -37.20 42.14
N ILE A 6 -2.76 -36.32 42.85
CA ILE A 6 -3.08 -34.96 42.37
C ILE A 6 -1.81 -34.12 42.28
N ILE A 7 -0.96 -34.18 43.31
CA ILE A 7 0.32 -33.46 43.33
C ILE A 7 1.23 -33.92 42.19
N LEU A 8 1.31 -35.23 41.95
CA LEU A 8 2.10 -35.79 40.85
C LEU A 8 1.64 -35.27 39.49
N ILE A 9 0.32 -35.24 39.26
CA ILE A 9 -0.25 -34.74 38.00
C ILE A 9 0.06 -33.26 37.79
N VAL A 10 -0.06 -32.43 38.85
CA VAL A 10 0.25 -31.00 38.76
C VAL A 10 1.72 -30.77 38.40
N VAL A 11 2.64 -31.54 38.98
CA VAL A 11 4.07 -31.46 38.67
C VAL A 11 4.34 -31.83 37.21
N ILE A 12 3.76 -32.93 36.73
CA ILE A 12 3.90 -33.36 35.33
C ILE A 12 3.34 -32.30 34.38
N MET A 13 2.19 -31.69 34.72
CA MET A 13 1.57 -30.66 33.91
C MET A 13 2.47 -29.42 33.78
N ILE A 14 3.12 -28.99 34.86
CA ILE A 14 4.07 -27.87 34.83
C ILE A 14 5.28 -28.20 33.95
N ILE A 15 5.88 -29.37 34.13
CA ILE A 15 7.06 -29.78 33.35
C ILE A 15 6.70 -29.88 31.86
N ALA A 16 5.56 -30.50 31.54
CA ALA A 16 5.07 -30.60 30.16
C ALA A 16 4.77 -29.22 29.55
N GLY A 17 4.21 -28.29 30.32
CA GLY A 17 3.95 -26.93 29.87
C GLY A 17 5.23 -26.16 29.51
N ILE A 18 6.25 -26.25 30.37
CA ILE A 18 7.57 -25.64 30.12
C ILE A 18 8.18 -26.26 28.85
N PHE A 19 8.16 -27.59 28.75
CA PHE A 19 8.72 -28.29 27.59
C PHE A 19 7.99 -27.92 26.29
N SER A 20 6.65 -27.84 26.33
CA SER A 20 5.81 -27.44 25.21
C SER A 20 6.12 -26.01 24.74
N PHE A 21 6.32 -25.07 25.67
CA PHE A 21 6.68 -23.69 25.33
C PHE A 21 8.01 -23.61 24.59
N ILE A 22 9.04 -24.33 25.07
CA ILE A 22 10.37 -24.34 24.44
C ILE A 22 10.30 -24.96 23.04
N VAL A 23 9.66 -26.13 22.92
CA VAL A 23 9.54 -26.84 21.64
C VAL A 23 8.71 -26.03 20.64
N SER A 24 7.62 -25.40 21.09
CA SER A 24 6.78 -24.55 20.25
C SER A 24 7.55 -23.33 19.70
N GLY A 25 8.35 -22.67 20.55
CA GLY A 25 9.22 -21.57 20.12
C GLY A 25 10.27 -22.00 19.09
N MET A 26 10.78 -23.23 19.18
CA MET A 26 11.75 -23.79 18.23
C MET A 26 11.12 -24.18 16.88
N ILE A 27 9.93 -24.77 16.90
CA ILE A 27 9.26 -25.32 15.69
C ILE A 27 8.45 -24.26 14.95
N PHE A 28 7.72 -23.39 15.66
CA PHE A 28 6.68 -22.54 15.05
C PHE A 28 7.02 -21.03 15.03
N GLY A 29 8.16 -20.59 15.58
CA GLY A 29 8.35 -19.17 15.87
C GLY A 29 9.77 -18.67 15.82
N LYS A 30 10.38 -18.59 14.63
CA LYS A 30 11.44 -17.61 14.40
C LYS A 30 10.79 -16.31 13.88
N PRO A 31 10.88 -15.18 14.60
CA PRO A 31 10.41 -13.89 14.10
C PRO A 31 11.04 -13.48 12.76
N ALA A 32 12.22 -14.04 12.46
CA ALA A 32 12.90 -13.89 11.17
C ALA A 32 12.08 -14.43 9.99
N ASP A 33 11.25 -15.45 10.20
CA ASP A 33 10.41 -16.07 9.16
C ASP A 33 9.05 -15.36 9.01
N ARG A 34 8.75 -14.38 9.87
CA ARG A 34 7.53 -13.55 9.78
C ARG A 34 7.70 -12.34 8.86
N LYS A 35 8.69 -12.37 7.97
CA LYS A 35 8.89 -11.34 6.94
C LYS A 35 8.10 -11.71 5.70
N THR A 36 6.78 -11.63 5.80
CA THR A 36 5.95 -11.63 4.59
C THR A 36 6.28 -10.33 3.85
N GLN A 37 6.92 -10.44 2.69
CA GLN A 37 7.11 -9.31 1.79
C GLN A 37 5.74 -8.93 1.26
N VAL A 38 5.18 -7.86 1.83
CA VAL A 38 3.97 -7.22 1.33
C VAL A 38 4.37 -6.09 0.40
N GLU A 39 3.59 -5.89 -0.64
CA GLU A 39 3.79 -4.79 -1.57
C GLU A 39 3.60 -3.46 -0.83
N VAL A 40 4.67 -2.66 -0.75
CA VAL A 40 4.62 -1.31 -0.19
C VAL A 40 4.37 -0.36 -1.35
N VAL A 41 3.19 0.25 -1.39
CA VAL A 41 2.84 1.27 -2.38
C VAL A 41 3.65 2.54 -2.14
N GLU A 42 4.04 3.20 -3.24
CA GLU A 42 4.75 4.48 -3.17
C GLU A 42 3.90 5.55 -2.47
N PRO A 43 4.51 6.42 -1.64
CA PRO A 43 3.80 7.54 -1.02
C PRO A 43 3.25 8.48 -2.09
N ILE A 44 2.02 8.97 -1.87
CA ILE A 44 1.44 10.02 -2.72
C ILE A 44 2.28 11.30 -2.55
N SER A 45 2.99 11.70 -3.61
CA SER A 45 3.78 12.93 -3.62
C SER A 45 2.92 14.14 -3.98
N ALA A 46 3.14 15.26 -3.30
CA ALA A 46 2.59 16.57 -3.67
C ALA A 46 3.52 17.35 -4.61
N ASP A 47 4.53 16.68 -5.20
CA ASP A 47 5.41 17.29 -6.18
C ASP A 47 4.69 17.44 -7.52
N PHE A 48 4.49 18.70 -7.94
CA PHE A 48 3.90 19.06 -9.21
C PHE A 48 4.94 19.89 -9.98
N PRO A 49 5.74 19.26 -10.85
CA PRO A 49 6.75 19.99 -11.62
C PRO A 49 6.06 20.99 -12.56
N GLN A 50 6.72 22.13 -12.76
CA GLN A 50 6.22 23.15 -13.68
C GLN A 50 6.18 22.58 -15.11
N VAL A 51 5.06 22.80 -15.80
CA VAL A 51 4.87 22.37 -17.18
C VAL A 51 5.86 23.07 -18.13
N ASP A 52 6.31 22.33 -19.15
CA ASP A 52 7.27 22.83 -20.14
C ASP A 52 6.69 24.02 -20.89
N GLN A 53 7.31 25.19 -20.69
CA GLN A 53 6.90 26.46 -21.29
C GLN A 53 7.03 26.47 -22.81
N ARG A 54 7.74 25.52 -23.43
CA ARG A 54 7.76 25.37 -24.90
C ARG A 54 6.39 25.02 -25.47
N TYR A 55 5.57 24.29 -24.71
CA TYR A 55 4.27 23.79 -25.15
C TYR A 55 3.09 24.41 -24.39
N PHE A 56 3.31 24.87 -23.15
CA PHE A 56 2.29 25.47 -22.30
C PHE A 56 2.60 26.95 -22.08
N ASN A 57 2.49 27.74 -23.15
CA ASN A 57 2.67 29.20 -23.10
C ASN A 57 1.47 29.93 -23.71
N LYS A 58 1.44 31.25 -23.53
CA LYS A 58 0.39 32.15 -24.03
C LYS A 58 0.20 32.15 -25.55
N ASP A 59 1.23 31.74 -26.30
CA ASP A 59 1.24 31.72 -27.77
C ASP A 59 0.93 30.30 -28.30
N SER A 60 0.65 29.34 -27.42
CA SER A 60 0.30 27.96 -27.76
C SER A 60 -1.16 27.87 -28.22
N ILE A 61 -1.46 26.86 -29.05
CA ILE A 61 -2.80 26.65 -29.60
C ILE A 61 -3.78 26.35 -28.46
N ASP A 62 -4.76 27.23 -28.29
CA ASP A 62 -5.85 27.04 -27.34
C ASP A 62 -7.06 26.42 -28.06
N SER A 63 -7.22 25.11 -27.88
CA SER A 63 -8.34 24.36 -28.47
C SER A 63 -9.70 24.69 -27.83
N THR A 64 -9.74 25.52 -26.79
CA THR A 64 -10.97 25.95 -26.12
C THR A 64 -11.49 27.29 -26.64
N GLN A 65 -10.75 27.96 -27.54
CA GLN A 65 -11.23 29.20 -28.14
C GLN A 65 -12.42 28.95 -29.06
N LEU A 66 -13.47 29.76 -28.88
CA LEU A 66 -14.61 29.76 -29.77
C LEU A 66 -14.15 30.20 -31.16
N ILE A 67 -14.24 29.31 -32.14
CA ILE A 67 -13.93 29.64 -33.53
C ILE A 67 -15.02 30.59 -34.04
N GLN A 68 -14.70 31.88 -34.12
CA GLN A 68 -15.55 32.86 -34.78
C GLN A 68 -15.10 32.98 -36.24
N ILE A 69 -15.84 32.32 -37.13
CA ILE A 69 -15.72 32.59 -38.57
C ILE A 69 -16.21 34.04 -38.75
N GLY A 70 -15.32 34.93 -39.21
CA GLY A 70 -15.52 36.39 -39.19
C GLY A 70 -16.84 36.89 -39.81
N ASP A 71 -17.12 38.19 -39.64
CA ASP A 71 -18.35 38.82 -40.12
C ASP A 71 -18.61 38.45 -41.59
N GLN A 72 -19.67 37.68 -41.81
CA GLN A 72 -20.04 37.14 -43.11
C GLN A 72 -20.50 38.25 -44.06
N ASN A 73 -19.55 38.97 -44.64
CA ASN A 73 -19.78 39.93 -45.73
C ASN A 73 -19.49 39.31 -47.10
N ASN A 74 -19.62 38.00 -47.26
CA ASN A 74 -19.57 37.41 -48.59
C ASN A 74 -20.91 37.58 -49.31
N GLN A 75 -21.05 38.64 -50.12
CA GLN A 75 -22.24 38.93 -50.90
C GLN A 75 -22.36 38.10 -52.21
N LYS A 76 -21.45 37.16 -52.48
CA LYS A 76 -21.55 36.28 -53.66
C LYS A 76 -21.18 34.83 -53.31
N PRO A 77 -22.17 33.92 -53.26
CA PRO A 77 -21.92 32.55 -52.82
C PRO A 77 -21.43 31.60 -53.93
N PHE A 78 -21.18 32.08 -55.16
CA PHE A 78 -20.52 31.34 -56.25
C PHE A 78 -19.83 32.34 -57.20
#